data_AF-A0A961Z1V0-F1
#
_entry.id   AF-A0A961Z1V0-F1
#
_cell.length_a   1.000
_cell.length_b   1.000
_cell.length_c   1.000
_cell.angle_alpha   90.00
_cell.angle_beta   90.00
_cell.angle_gamma   90.00
#
_symmetry.space_group_name_H-M   'P 1'
#
loop_
_entity.id
_entity.type
_entity.pdbx_description
1 polymer ?
#
loop_
_entity_poly.entity_id
_entity_poly.type
_entity_poly.pdbx_seq_one_letter_code
_entity_poly.pdbx_strand_id
1 'polypeptide(L)'
;MIYRTRERGGEWQGVQEDVPVVETATNFGGRRKWFVCLSCRRRCRILYGETHFRCRRCHNLKYESQYENAIGRAADRRHALRKRLGYEGSLDEPFPPKPKGMHWKTYFALERADEQLGQIWAERTWEWLRRTDPLRR
;
A
#
# COMPACT_ATOMS: atom_id res chain seq x y z
N MET A 1 -17.94 -16.32 -17.12
CA MET A 1 -16.48 -16.19 -17.32
C MET A 1 -15.83 -17.51 -16.95
N ILE A 2 -14.99 -18.09 -17.80
CA ILE A 2 -14.34 -19.39 -17.58
C ILE A 2 -12.84 -19.15 -17.43
N TYR A 3 -12.24 -19.65 -16.36
CA TYR A 3 -10.81 -19.53 -16.11
C TYR A 3 -10.30 -20.74 -15.31
N ARG A 4 -8.98 -20.87 -15.22
CA ARG A 4 -8.34 -21.90 -14.40
C ARG A 4 -7.50 -21.21 -13.34
N THR A 5 -7.56 -21.72 -12.12
CA THR A 5 -6.74 -21.25 -10.99
C THR A 5 -6.04 -22.43 -10.36
N ARG A 6 -4.90 -22.19 -9.70
CA ARG A 6 -4.20 -23.18 -8.89
C ARG A 6 -3.52 -22.47 -7.73
N GLU A 7 -3.50 -23.11 -6.59
CA GLU A 7 -2.59 -22.72 -5.51
C GLU A 7 -1.16 -23.18 -5.86
N ARG A 8 -0.14 -22.59 -5.22
CA ARG A 8 1.26 -22.88 -5.55
C ARG A 8 1.56 -24.38 -5.40
N GLY A 9 1.92 -25.03 -6.50
CA GLY A 9 2.23 -26.46 -6.55
C GLY A 9 1.00 -27.39 -6.59
N GLY A 10 -0.21 -26.84 -6.53
CA GLY A 10 -1.45 -27.60 -6.62
C GLY A 10 -1.92 -27.83 -8.06
N GLU A 11 -2.93 -28.69 -8.20
CA GLU A 11 -3.57 -28.95 -9.48
C GLU A 11 -4.40 -27.76 -9.97
N TRP A 12 -4.53 -27.66 -11.30
CA TRP A 12 -5.37 -26.65 -11.92
C TRP A 12 -6.85 -26.97 -11.76
N GLN A 13 -7.58 -26.07 -11.11
CA GLN A 13 -9.02 -26.14 -10.97
C GLN A 13 -9.68 -25.23 -12.01
N GLY A 14 -10.62 -25.79 -12.77
CA GLY A 14 -11.48 -25.04 -13.68
C GLY A 14 -12.59 -24.35 -12.90
N VAL A 15 -12.73 -23.03 -13.07
CA VAL A 15 -13.74 -22.23 -12.41
C VAL A 15 -14.58 -21.50 -13.46
N GLN A 16 -15.90 -21.63 -13.35
CA GLN A 16 -16.86 -20.91 -14.16
C GLN A 16 -17.71 -20.01 -13.26
N GLU A 17 -17.65 -18.70 -13.49
CA GLU A 17 -18.40 -17.70 -12.72
C GLU A 17 -19.15 -16.75 -13.64
N ASP A 18 -20.46 -16.62 -13.45
CA ASP A 18 -21.30 -15.69 -14.18
C ASP A 18 -21.39 -14.37 -13.44
N VAL A 19 -20.58 -13.41 -13.88
CA VAL A 19 -20.52 -12.06 -13.31
C VAL A 19 -21.54 -11.16 -14.01
N PRO A 20 -22.58 -10.66 -13.30
CA PRO A 20 -23.53 -9.75 -13.91
C PRO A 20 -22.86 -8.42 -14.30
N VAL A 21 -23.23 -7.91 -15.47
CA VAL A 21 -22.85 -6.57 -15.93
C VAL A 21 -24.10 -5.69 -15.93
N VAL A 22 -24.05 -4.57 -15.21
CA VAL A 22 -25.15 -3.61 -15.11
C VAL A 22 -24.73 -2.27 -15.67
N GLU A 23 -25.69 -1.52 -16.19
CA GLU A 23 -25.45 -0.21 -16.79
C GLU A 23 -26.01 0.91 -15.89
N THR A 24 -25.41 2.09 -15.97
CA THR A 24 -25.96 3.30 -15.35
C THR A 24 -25.78 4.46 -16.32
N ALA A 25 -26.82 5.27 -16.48
CA ALA A 25 -26.76 6.48 -17.32
C ALA A 25 -25.71 7.46 -16.75
N THR A 26 -24.97 8.13 -17.64
CA THR A 26 -23.99 9.15 -17.26
C THR A 26 -24.52 10.56 -17.53
N ASN A 27 -24.15 11.51 -16.66
CA ASN A 27 -24.66 12.88 -16.67
C ASN A 27 -24.39 13.65 -17.98
N PHE A 28 -23.36 13.27 -18.74
CA PHE A 28 -22.95 13.93 -20.00
C PHE A 28 -23.27 13.08 -21.24
N GLY A 29 -24.32 12.26 -21.17
CA GLY A 29 -24.64 11.27 -22.20
C GLY A 29 -23.77 10.01 -22.08
N GLY A 30 -24.30 8.89 -22.56
CA GLY A 30 -23.64 7.58 -22.51
C GLY A 30 -24.13 6.64 -21.40
N ARG A 31 -23.58 5.42 -21.40
CA ARG A 31 -23.86 4.38 -20.40
C ARG A 31 -22.54 3.87 -19.82
N ARG A 32 -22.46 3.83 -18.50
CA ARG A 32 -21.32 3.23 -17.79
C ARG A 32 -21.66 1.81 -17.39
N LYS A 33 -20.90 0.85 -17.91
CA LYS A 33 -20.97 -0.57 -17.53
C LYS A 33 -20.23 -0.81 -16.21
N TRP A 34 -20.79 -1.67 -15.38
CA TRP A 34 -20.26 -2.08 -14.08
C TRP A 34 -20.36 -3.59 -13.92
N PHE A 35 -19.33 -4.22 -13.38
CA PHE A 35 -19.43 -5.58 -12.88
C PHE A 35 -20.12 -5.59 -11.52
N VAL A 36 -20.90 -6.63 -11.24
CA VAL A 36 -21.48 -6.88 -9.92
C VAL A 36 -20.63 -7.92 -9.21
N CYS A 37 -20.01 -7.54 -8.08
CA CYS A 37 -19.23 -8.46 -7.27
C CYS A 37 -20.11 -9.60 -6.74
N LEU A 38 -19.70 -10.85 -6.94
CA LEU A 38 -20.49 -12.02 -6.49
C LEU A 38 -20.52 -12.19 -4.97
N SER A 39 -19.54 -11.65 -4.23
CA SER A 39 -19.52 -11.72 -2.77
C SER A 39 -20.35 -10.62 -2.10
N CYS A 40 -20.11 -9.34 -2.43
CA CYS A 40 -20.78 -8.21 -1.75
C CYS A 40 -21.82 -7.48 -2.58
N ARG A 41 -22.13 -7.95 -3.80
CA ARG A 41 -23.13 -7.39 -4.73
C ARG A 41 -22.93 -5.92 -5.13
N ARG A 42 -21.78 -5.32 -4.79
CA ARG A 42 -21.45 -3.94 -5.19
C ARG A 42 -21.11 -3.87 -6.68
N ARG A 43 -21.51 -2.74 -7.29
CA ARG A 43 -21.07 -2.33 -8.63
C ARG A 43 -19.61 -1.87 -8.59
N CYS A 44 -18.77 -2.46 -9.43
CA CYS A 44 -17.33 -2.20 -9.48
C CYS A 44 -16.85 -2.14 -10.93
N ARG A 45 -15.82 -1.34 -11.20
CA ARG A 45 -15.20 -1.25 -12.54
C ARG A 45 -14.24 -2.39 -12.84
N ILE A 46 -13.60 -2.91 -11.79
CA ILE A 46 -12.55 -3.91 -11.88
C ILE A 46 -12.87 -4.99 -10.86
N LEU A 47 -12.79 -6.24 -11.30
CA LEU A 47 -12.72 -7.42 -10.45
C LEU A 47 -11.27 -7.91 -10.43
N TYR A 48 -10.82 -8.35 -9.27
CA TYR A 48 -9.46 -8.81 -9.04
C TYR A 48 -9.49 -10.34 -8.92
N GLY A 49 -8.56 -11.01 -9.60
CA GLY A 49 -8.46 -12.46 -9.64
C GLY A 49 -7.43 -12.98 -8.63
N GLU A 50 -7.87 -13.88 -7.77
CA GLU A 50 -7.03 -14.79 -6.98
C GLU A 50 -7.54 -16.21 -7.29
N THR A 51 -8.22 -16.88 -6.35
CA THR A 51 -9.03 -18.07 -6.65
C THR A 51 -10.36 -17.70 -7.31
N HIS A 52 -10.94 -16.56 -6.90
CA HIS A 52 -12.21 -16.05 -7.40
C HIS A 52 -12.13 -14.58 -7.83
N PHE A 53 -12.94 -14.18 -8.83
CA PHE A 53 -13.03 -12.76 -9.22
C PHE A 53 -13.92 -11.99 -8.25
N ARG A 54 -13.33 -11.11 -7.41
CA ARG A 54 -14.08 -10.30 -6.45
C ARG A 54 -13.64 -8.83 -6.48
N CYS A 55 -14.41 -7.96 -5.84
CA CYS A 55 -14.06 -6.55 -5.79
C CYS A 55 -12.91 -6.29 -4.83
N ARG A 56 -12.26 -5.14 -5.03
CA ARG A 56 -11.15 -4.65 -4.19
C ARG A 56 -11.39 -4.79 -2.68
N ARG A 57 -12.61 -4.49 -2.22
CA ARG A 57 -12.98 -4.57 -0.80
C ARG A 57 -13.05 -6.00 -0.28
N CYS A 58 -13.62 -6.91 -1.07
CA CYS A 58 -13.72 -8.33 -0.70
C CYS A 58 -12.33 -8.96 -0.59
N HIS A 59 -11.40 -8.56 -1.46
CA HIS A 59 -10.01 -8.99 -1.41
C HIS A 59 -9.13 -8.15 -0.47
N ASN A 60 -9.72 -7.25 0.31
CA ASN A 60 -9.02 -6.34 1.23
C ASN A 60 -7.79 -5.63 0.60
N LEU A 61 -7.86 -5.32 -0.70
CA LEU A 61 -6.74 -4.74 -1.44
C LEU A 61 -6.63 -3.24 -1.10
N LYS A 62 -5.50 -2.83 -0.54
CA LYS A 62 -5.17 -1.43 -0.28
C LYS A 62 -4.66 -0.77 -1.57
N TYR A 63 -4.90 0.54 -1.74
CA TYR A 63 -4.39 1.27 -2.91
C TYR A 63 -2.90 1.52 -2.68
N GLU A 64 -2.11 1.48 -3.76
CA GLU A 64 -0.69 1.82 -3.72
C GLU A 64 -0.45 3.21 -3.13
N SER A 65 -1.23 4.20 -3.57
CA SER A 65 -1.18 5.56 -3.02
C SER A 65 -1.44 5.64 -1.51
N GLN A 66 -2.16 4.69 -0.91
CA GLN A 66 -2.34 4.66 0.55
C GLN A 66 -1.06 4.26 1.29
N TYR A 67 -0.20 3.46 0.66
CA TYR A 67 1.12 3.11 1.19
C TYR A 67 2.13 4.24 0.96
N GLU A 68 2.17 4.82 -0.24
CA GLU A 68 3.05 5.96 -0.57
C GLU A 68 2.84 7.15 0.39
N ASN A 69 1.58 7.50 0.66
CA ASN A 69 1.24 8.54 1.64
C ASN A 69 1.73 8.23 3.06
N ALA A 70 1.90 6.96 3.39
CA ALA A 70 2.31 6.55 4.72
C ALA A 70 3.85 6.45 4.83
N ILE A 71 4.53 6.06 3.75
CA ILE A 71 5.99 6.10 3.60
C ILE A 71 6.48 7.55 3.56
N GLY A 72 5.88 8.39 2.72
CA GLY A 72 6.19 9.82 2.60
C GLY A 72 6.03 10.55 3.93
N ARG A 73 4.89 10.37 4.62
CA ARG A 73 4.69 10.97 5.96
C ARG A 73 5.70 10.49 7.00
N ALA A 74 6.20 9.25 6.92
CA ALA A 74 7.25 8.78 7.81
C ALA A 74 8.58 9.49 7.51
N ALA A 75 8.94 9.61 6.22
CA ALA A 75 10.14 10.33 5.77
C ALA A 75 10.09 11.82 6.16
N ASP A 76 8.98 12.52 5.91
CA ASP A 76 8.80 13.94 6.27
C ASP A 76 8.98 14.18 7.77
N ARG A 77 8.43 13.27 8.60
CA ARG A 77 8.58 13.36 10.06
C ARG A 77 10.01 13.12 10.51
N ARG A 78 10.74 12.20 9.88
CA ARG A 78 12.18 11.99 10.16
C ARG A 78 12.99 13.22 9.79
N HIS A 79 12.75 13.81 8.62
CA HIS A 79 13.38 15.08 8.24
C HIS A 79 13.07 16.19 9.24
N ALA A 80 11.81 16.35 9.66
CA ALA A 80 11.43 17.34 10.66
C ALA A 80 12.13 17.11 12.02
N LEU A 81 12.26 15.87 12.46
CA LEU A 81 12.99 15.51 13.69
C LEU A 81 14.48 15.84 13.58
N ARG A 82 15.14 15.42 12.49
CA ARG A 82 16.56 15.69 12.26
C ARG A 82 16.84 17.19 12.10
N LYS A 83 15.91 17.94 11.49
CA LYS A 83 15.99 19.40 11.41
C LYS A 83 16.00 20.08 12.79
N ARG A 84 15.32 19.53 13.80
CA ARG A 84 15.38 20.02 15.19
C ARG A 84 16.75 19.82 15.84
N LEU A 85 17.57 18.93 15.30
CA LEU A 85 18.97 18.74 15.68
C LEU A 85 19.92 19.62 14.86
N GLY A 86 19.40 20.46 13.96
CA GLY A 86 20.19 21.32 13.08
C GLY A 86 20.75 20.59 11.86
N TYR A 87 20.15 19.46 11.46
CA TYR A 87 20.62 18.63 10.37
C TYR A 87 19.61 18.60 9.21
N GLU A 88 20.10 18.85 7.99
CA GLU A 88 19.30 18.90 6.75
C GLU A 88 19.77 17.91 5.67
N GLY A 89 20.61 16.93 6.02
CA GLY A 89 21.12 15.92 5.09
C GLY A 89 20.17 14.73 4.84
N SER A 90 20.68 13.67 4.20
CA SER A 90 19.88 12.50 3.82
C SER A 90 19.37 11.70 5.03
N LEU A 91 18.28 10.94 4.85
CA LEU A 91 17.78 9.97 5.83
C LEU A 91 18.65 8.70 5.92
N ASP A 92 19.49 8.46 4.91
CA ASP A 92 20.42 7.31 4.85
C ASP A 92 21.68 7.54 5.71
N GLU A 93 21.94 8.80 6.08
CA GLU A 93 23.06 9.15 6.94
C GLU A 93 22.76 8.83 8.41
N PRO A 94 23.81 8.60 9.24
CA PRO A 94 23.67 8.35 10.67
C PRO A 94 22.84 9.43 11.37
N PHE A 95 22.19 9.05 12.48
CA PHE A 95 21.41 10.01 13.25
C PHE A 95 22.30 11.16 13.78
N PRO A 96 21.88 12.44 13.65
CA PRO A 96 22.74 13.57 13.97
C PRO A 96 23.18 13.60 15.44
N PRO A 97 24.38 14.11 15.75
CA PRO A 97 24.83 14.25 17.12
C PRO A 97 23.99 15.28 17.89
N LYS A 98 23.99 15.15 19.21
CA LYS A 98 23.22 16.02 20.10
C LYS A 98 23.71 17.48 20.07
N PRO A 99 22.82 18.47 19.83
CA PRO A 99 23.21 19.88 19.85
C PRO A 99 23.54 20.38 21.27
N LYS A 100 24.33 21.45 21.33
CA LYS A 100 24.69 22.14 22.58
C LYS A 100 23.43 22.70 23.25
N GLY A 101 23.34 22.54 24.57
CA GLY A 101 22.19 23.03 25.36
C GLY A 101 20.94 22.13 25.35
N MET A 102 20.88 21.09 24.51
CA MET A 102 19.81 20.09 24.60
C MET A 102 20.01 19.17 25.80
N HIS A 103 18.95 18.71 26.44
CA HIS A 103 19.05 17.68 27.49
C HIS A 103 19.12 16.27 26.88
N TRP A 104 19.93 15.37 27.43
CA TRP A 104 20.10 13.99 26.92
C TRP A 104 18.79 13.22 26.83
N LYS A 105 17.89 13.38 27.82
CA LYS A 105 16.54 12.78 27.78
C LYS A 105 15.76 13.17 26.52
N THR A 106 15.85 14.43 26.10
CA THR A 106 15.19 14.92 24.89
C THR A 106 15.83 14.34 23.64
N TYR A 107 17.17 14.30 23.60
CA TYR A 107 17.91 13.70 22.50
C TYR A 107 17.55 12.23 22.28
N PHE A 108 17.61 11.40 23.32
CA PHE A 108 17.23 9.98 23.24
C PHE A 108 15.75 9.76 22.94
N ALA A 109 14.87 10.73 23.25
CA ALA A 109 13.48 10.66 22.82
C ALA A 109 13.33 10.92 21.31
N LEU A 110 14.11 11.86 20.75
CA LEU A 110 14.14 12.14 19.31
C LEU A 110 14.76 10.99 18.52
N GLU A 111 15.85 10.41 19.04
CA GLU A 111 16.53 9.25 18.43
C GLU A 111 15.59 8.05 18.34
N ARG A 112 14.93 7.68 19.45
CA ARG A 112 13.92 6.60 19.44
C ARG A 112 12.76 6.88 18.49
N ALA A 113 12.34 8.13 18.36
CA ALA A 113 11.29 8.50 17.41
C ALA A 113 11.76 8.39 15.95
N ASP A 114 13.00 8.79 15.63
CA ASP A 114 13.59 8.61 14.29
C ASP A 114 13.73 7.13 13.94
N GLU A 115 14.17 6.31 14.90
CA GLU A 115 14.32 4.87 14.74
C GLU A 115 12.97 4.19 14.47
N GLN A 116 11.94 4.49 15.27
CA GLN A 116 10.59 3.95 15.05
C GLN A 116 10.02 4.34 13.67
N LEU A 117 10.21 5.59 13.26
CA LEU A 117 9.79 6.04 11.93
C LEU A 117 10.63 5.39 10.82
N GLY A 118 11.91 5.15 11.08
CA GLY A 118 12.82 4.42 10.20
C GLY A 118 12.40 2.98 10.00
N GLN A 119 11.97 2.30 11.07
CA GLN A 119 11.40 0.95 11.00
C GLN A 119 10.11 0.92 10.17
N ILE A 120 9.18 1.86 10.42
CA ILE A 120 7.93 1.97 9.63
C ILE A 120 8.23 2.23 8.15
N TRP A 121 9.20 3.11 7.87
CA TRP A 121 9.63 3.40 6.51
C TRP A 121 10.25 2.16 5.87
N ALA A 122 11.21 1.51 6.52
CA ALA A 122 11.87 0.30 6.02
C ALA A 122 10.88 -0.85 5.80
N GLU A 123 10.04 -1.19 6.78
CA GLU A 123 9.04 -2.26 6.69
C GLU A 123 8.10 -2.04 5.51
N ARG A 124 7.59 -0.81 5.35
CA ARG A 124 6.64 -0.48 4.28
C ARG A 124 7.31 -0.36 2.93
N THR A 125 8.53 0.15 2.85
CA THR A 125 9.33 0.17 1.62
C THR A 125 9.68 -1.25 1.19
N TRP A 126 10.04 -2.14 2.12
CA TRP A 126 10.26 -3.57 1.83
C TRP A 126 8.98 -4.31 1.45
N GLU A 127 7.83 -3.97 2.05
CA GLU A 127 6.52 -4.50 1.64
C GLU A 127 6.12 -4.00 0.25
N TRP A 128 6.41 -2.72 -0.06
CA TRP A 128 6.20 -2.11 -1.37
C TRP A 128 7.09 -2.76 -2.43
N LEU A 129 8.41 -2.80 -2.22
CA LEU A 129 9.38 -3.45 -3.12
C LEU A 129 9.02 -4.91 -3.35
N ARG A 130 8.65 -5.68 -2.32
CA ARG A 130 8.22 -7.09 -2.51
C ARG A 130 6.95 -7.25 -3.34
N ARG A 131 6.11 -6.21 -3.44
CA ARG A 131 4.88 -6.20 -4.24
C ARG A 131 5.08 -5.67 -5.65
N THR A 132 6.00 -4.73 -5.83
CA THR A 132 6.29 -4.08 -7.12
C THR A 132 7.50 -4.64 -7.85
N ASP A 133 8.27 -5.56 -7.24
CA ASP A 133 9.44 -6.21 -7.84
C ASP A 133 9.07 -6.94 -9.14
N PRO A 134 9.48 -6.44 -10.32
CA PRO A 134 9.21 -7.07 -11.62
C PRO A 134 9.97 -8.40 -11.80
N LEU A 135 10.95 -8.69 -10.93
CA LEU A 135 11.88 -9.82 -11.04
C LEU A 135 11.49 -11.03 -10.19
N ARG A 136 10.41 -10.97 -9.42
CA ARG A 136 9.75 -12.15 -8.84
C ARG A 136 8.60 -12.62 -9.73
N ARG A 137 8.95 -13.36 -10.78
CA ARG A 137 8.06 -14.28 -11.49
C ARG A 137 8.43 -15.71 -11.16
#